data_AF-A0AB35XYT5-F1
#
_entry.id   AF-A0AB35XYT5-F1
#
_cell.length_a   1.000
_cell.length_b   1.000
_cell.length_c   1.000
_cell.angle_alpha   90.00
_cell.angle_beta   90.00
_cell.angle_gamma   90.00
#
_symmetry.space_group_name_H-M   'P 1'
#
loop_
_entity.id
_entity.type
_entity.pdbx_description
1 polymer ?
#
loop_
_entity_poly.entity_id
_entity_poly.type
_entity_poly.pdbx_seq_one_letter_code
_entity_poly.pdbx_strand_id
1 'polypeptide(L)'
;MPNIKSQKDRVVQAAAEQAHNKAIKTNLKTVVKKADAAIDANAADKDATVLAAVSAIDKARAKGVIKKNTASRKISRMAKRANKNA
;
A
#
# COMPACT_ATOMS: atom_id res chain seq x y z
N MET A 1 -18.38 23.55 -11.76
CA MET A 1 -18.11 24.21 -10.46
C MET A 1 -19.28 23.91 -9.53
N PRO A 2 -19.07 23.57 -8.25
CA PRO A 2 -20.19 23.26 -7.38
C PRO A 2 -21.00 24.51 -7.08
N ASN A 3 -22.32 24.44 -7.27
CA ASN A 3 -23.21 25.61 -7.08
C ASN A 3 -23.78 25.67 -5.66
N ILE A 4 -23.81 24.54 -4.95
CA ILE A 4 -24.31 24.44 -3.57
C ILE A 4 -23.14 24.56 -2.59
N LYS A 5 -23.32 25.32 -1.49
CA LYS A 5 -22.28 25.52 -0.46
C LYS A 5 -21.69 24.20 0.04
N SER A 6 -22.54 23.26 0.43
CA SER A 6 -22.11 21.94 0.91
C SER A 6 -21.24 21.21 -0.11
N GLN A 7 -21.51 21.33 -1.41
CA GLN A 7 -20.68 20.69 -2.44
C GLN A 7 -19.31 21.36 -2.59
N LYS A 8 -19.24 22.70 -2.47
CA LYS A 8 -17.95 23.43 -2.45
C LYS A 8 -17.07 22.93 -1.30
N ASP A 9 -17.66 22.77 -0.11
CA ASP A 9 -16.95 22.25 1.07
C ASP A 9 -16.47 20.80 0.85
N ARG A 10 -17.31 19.96 0.22
CA ARG A 10 -16.94 18.57 -0.13
C ARG A 10 -15.79 18.51 -1.13
N VAL A 11 -15.69 19.43 -2.08
CA VAL A 11 -14.55 19.49 -3.02
C VAL A 11 -13.24 19.77 -2.29
N VAL A 12 -13.24 20.71 -1.34
CA VAL A 12 -12.05 21.03 -0.53
C VAL A 12 -11.63 19.84 0.33
N GLN A 13 -12.59 19.19 1.01
CA GLN A 13 -12.33 17.98 1.81
C GLN A 13 -11.78 16.84 0.95
N ALA A 14 -12.41 16.58 -0.20
CA ALA A 14 -11.98 15.51 -1.11
C ALA A 14 -10.56 15.72 -1.64
N ALA A 15 -10.16 16.96 -1.93
CA ALA A 15 -8.80 17.27 -2.37
C ALA A 15 -7.76 16.94 -1.28
N ALA A 16 -8.04 17.29 -0.02
CA ALA A 16 -7.18 16.99 1.11
C ALA A 16 -7.07 15.46 1.36
N GLU A 17 -8.20 14.75 1.36
CA GLU A 17 -8.24 13.29 1.50
C GLU A 17 -7.50 12.58 0.35
N GLN A 18 -7.66 13.07 -0.88
CA GLN A 18 -6.98 12.52 -2.05
C GLN A 18 -5.47 12.67 -1.93
N ALA A 19 -4.97 13.84 -1.49
CA ALA A 19 -3.54 14.09 -1.31
C ALA A 19 -2.94 13.14 -0.25
N HIS A 20 -3.60 12.99 0.90
CA HIS A 20 -3.19 12.06 1.96
C HIS A 20 -3.17 10.61 1.46
N ASN A 21 -4.24 10.17 0.78
CA ASN A 21 -4.32 8.82 0.23
C ASN A 21 -3.28 8.57 -0.87
N LYS A 22 -2.93 9.58 -1.66
CA LYS A 22 -1.89 9.51 -2.68
C LYS A 22 -0.53 9.24 -2.06
N ALA A 23 -0.16 9.96 -1.00
CA ALA A 23 1.11 9.75 -0.29
C ALA A 23 1.24 8.31 0.25
N ILE A 24 0.20 7.80 0.91
CA ILE A 24 0.19 6.42 1.44
C ILE A 24 0.30 5.39 0.31
N LYS A 25 -0.47 5.56 -0.78
CA LYS A 25 -0.45 4.62 -1.91
C LYS A 25 0.91 4.61 -2.61
N THR A 26 1.56 5.76 -2.77
CA THR A 26 2.89 5.84 -3.39
C THR A 26 3.94 5.15 -2.52
N ASN A 27 3.96 5.43 -1.21
CA ASN A 27 4.88 4.76 -0.29
C ASN A 27 4.67 3.24 -0.31
N LEU A 28 3.43 2.78 -0.22
CA LEU A 28 3.10 1.35 -0.27
C LEU A 28 3.58 0.68 -1.56
N LYS A 29 3.44 1.34 -2.72
CA LYS A 29 3.97 0.81 -3.99
C LYS A 29 5.49 0.68 -3.95
N THR A 30 6.19 1.67 -3.40
CA THR A 30 7.65 1.65 -3.28
C THR A 30 8.13 0.53 -2.36
N VAL A 31 7.54 0.38 -1.18
CA VAL A 31 7.94 -0.67 -0.22
C VAL A 31 7.69 -2.06 -0.80
N VAL A 32 6.54 -2.28 -1.44
CA VAL A 32 6.23 -3.56 -2.11
C VAL A 32 7.23 -3.86 -3.23
N LYS A 33 7.58 -2.85 -4.05
CA LYS A 33 8.57 -3.02 -5.12
C LYS A 33 9.96 -3.40 -4.56
N LYS A 34 10.36 -2.81 -3.43
CA LYS A 34 11.63 -3.15 -2.76
C LYS A 34 11.63 -4.60 -2.26
N ALA A 35 10.54 -5.04 -1.62
CA ALA A 35 10.41 -6.42 -1.16
C ALA A 35 10.41 -7.41 -2.34
N ASP A 36 9.67 -7.11 -3.41
CA ASP A 36 9.65 -7.95 -4.62
C ASP A 36 11.06 -8.07 -5.23
N ALA A 37 11.82 -6.97 -5.31
CA ALA A 37 13.19 -7.00 -5.83
C ALA A 37 14.15 -7.80 -4.93
N ALA A 38 14.00 -7.72 -3.61
CA ALA A 38 14.80 -8.51 -2.66
C ALA A 38 14.50 -10.01 -2.76
N ILE A 39 13.23 -10.38 -2.98
CA ILE A 39 12.80 -11.76 -3.25
C ILE A 39 13.41 -12.28 -4.56
N ASP A 40 13.40 -11.46 -5.61
CA ASP A 40 13.93 -11.87 -6.93
C ASP A 40 15.47 -12.00 -6.93
N ALA A 41 16.16 -11.16 -6.15
CA ALA A 41 17.62 -11.18 -6.01
C ALA A 41 18.13 -12.21 -4.97
N ASN A 42 17.23 -12.92 -4.28
CA ASN A 42 17.54 -13.81 -3.16
C ASN A 42 18.48 -13.18 -2.12
N ALA A 43 18.23 -11.90 -1.80
CA ALA A 43 19.09 -11.12 -0.92
C ALA A 43 19.06 -11.67 0.52
N ALA A 44 20.15 -11.48 1.27
CA ALA A 44 20.22 -11.85 2.68
C ALA A 44 19.13 -11.15 3.53
N ASP A 45 18.76 -9.92 3.15
CA ASP A 45 17.76 -9.11 3.87
C ASP A 45 16.31 -9.35 3.39
N LYS A 46 16.05 -10.40 2.60
CA LYS A 46 14.72 -10.68 2.03
C LYS A 46 13.62 -10.73 3.09
N ASP A 47 13.86 -11.38 4.22
CA ASP A 47 12.82 -11.56 5.25
C ASP A 47 12.47 -10.24 5.96
N ALA A 48 13.48 -9.41 6.22
CA ALA A 48 13.28 -8.09 6.83
C ALA A 48 12.48 -7.16 5.90
N THR A 49 12.81 -7.16 4.60
CA THR A 49 12.11 -6.32 3.62
C THR A 49 10.66 -6.78 3.38
N VAL A 50 10.41 -8.08 3.39
CA VAL A 50 9.06 -8.66 3.31
C VAL A 50 8.24 -8.31 4.55
N LEU A 51 8.79 -8.44 5.75
CA LEU A 51 8.10 -8.07 7.00
C LEU A 51 7.72 -6.59 7.02
N ALA A 52 8.63 -5.71 6.59
CA ALA A 52 8.35 -4.28 6.46
C ALA A 52 7.22 -4.00 5.46
N ALA A 53 7.17 -4.73 4.34
CA ALA A 53 6.11 -4.61 3.34
C ALA A 53 4.76 -5.09 3.87
N VAL A 54 4.71 -6.20 4.61
CA VAL A 54 3.48 -6.68 5.27
C VAL A 54 2.97 -5.65 6.27
N SER A 55 3.84 -5.12 7.13
CA SER A 55 3.48 -4.07 8.10
C SER A 55 2.91 -2.82 7.41
N ALA A 56 3.52 -2.38 6.31
CA ALA A 56 3.04 -1.24 5.54
C ALA A 56 1.66 -1.50 4.91
N ILE A 57 1.40 -2.73 4.43
CA ILE A 57 0.11 -3.15 3.89
C ILE A 57 -0.97 -3.11 4.99
N ASP A 58 -0.67 -3.65 6.17
CA ASP A 58 -1.64 -3.68 7.27
C ASP A 58 -1.95 -2.28 7.81
N LYS A 59 -0.95 -1.39 7.89
CA LYS A 59 -1.17 0.03 8.23
C LYS A 59 -2.06 0.72 7.21
N ALA A 60 -1.85 0.47 5.91
CA ALA A 60 -2.69 1.04 4.86
C ALA A 60 -4.13 0.49 4.89
N ARG A 61 -4.30 -0.78 5.29
CA ARG A 61 -5.62 -1.39 5.53
C ARG A 61 -6.31 -0.77 6.73
N ALA A 62 -5.61 -0.61 7.86
CA ALA A 62 -6.16 -0.02 9.08
C ALA A 62 -6.64 1.43 8.85
N LYS A 63 -5.90 2.20 8.04
CA LYS A 63 -6.30 3.56 7.62
C LYS A 63 -7.40 3.60 6.54
N GLY A 64 -7.93 2.46 6.11
CA GLY A 64 -8.98 2.39 5.08
C GLY A 64 -8.53 2.73 3.66
N VAL A 65 -7.24 2.97 3.42
CA VAL A 65 -6.70 3.37 2.10
C VAL A 65 -6.79 2.22 1.10
N ILE A 66 -6.70 0.98 1.58
CA ILE A 66 -6.90 -0.24 0.79
C ILE A 66 -7.93 -1.15 1.46
N LYS A 67 -8.74 -1.83 0.64
CA LYS A 67 -9.71 -2.82 1.13
C LYS A 67 -9.00 -4.05 1.69
N LYS A 68 -9.63 -4.72 2.66
CA LYS A 68 -9.13 -5.96 3.28
C LYS A 68 -8.71 -7.02 2.24
N ASN A 69 -9.54 -7.26 1.21
CA ASN A 69 -9.24 -8.25 0.17
C ASN A 69 -8.04 -7.85 -0.71
N THR A 70 -7.77 -6.55 -0.85
CA THR A 70 -6.59 -6.08 -1.60
C THR A 70 -5.31 -6.26 -0.79
N ALA A 71 -5.37 -6.00 0.52
CA ALA A 71 -4.27 -6.31 1.44
C ALA A 71 -3.95 -7.81 1.45
N SER A 72 -4.95 -8.66 1.68
CA SER A 72 -4.77 -10.12 1.71
C SER A 72 -4.20 -10.68 0.40
N ARG A 73 -4.68 -10.20 -0.76
CA ARG A 73 -4.14 -10.61 -2.07
C ARG A 73 -2.66 -10.23 -2.25
N LYS A 74 -2.27 -9.04 -1.79
CA LYS A 74 -0.86 -8.58 -1.89
C LYS A 74 0.06 -9.43 -1.02
N ILE A 75 -0.32 -9.66 0.23
CA ILE A 75 0.44 -10.50 1.16
C ILE A 75 0.57 -11.93 0.61
N SER A 76 -0.54 -12.53 0.18
CA SER A 76 -0.53 -13.90 -0.37
C SER A 76 0.36 -14.04 -1.60
N ARG A 77 0.35 -13.09 -2.53
CA ARG A 77 1.22 -13.13 -3.72
C ARG A 77 2.70 -13.01 -3.36
N MET A 78 3.02 -12.13 -2.42
CA MET A 78 4.40 -11.93 -1.96
C MET A 78 4.93 -13.18 -1.25
N ALA A 79 4.15 -13.76 -0.33
CA ALA A 79 4.50 -14.99 0.37
C ALA A 79 4.71 -16.17 -0.60
N LYS A 80 3.82 -16.33 -1.60
CA LYS A 80 3.98 -17.36 -2.63
C LYS A 80 5.27 -17.20 -3.44
N ARG A 81 5.65 -15.96 -3.78
CA ARG A 81 6.90 -15.69 -4.50
C ARG A 81 8.13 -15.96 -3.64
N ALA A 82 8.10 -15.51 -2.38
CA ALA A 82 9.17 -15.77 -1.42
C ALA A 82 9.42 -17.27 -1.26
N ASN A 83 8.36 -18.08 -1.11
CA ASN A 83 8.49 -19.54 -0.97
C ASN A 83 8.90 -20.26 -2.25
N LYS A 84 8.55 -19.73 -3.44
CA LYS A 84 8.97 -20.31 -4.72
C LYS A 84 10.46 -20.08 -4.99
N ASN A 85 10.99 -18.94 -4.54
CA ASN A 85 12.38 -18.53 -4.71
C ASN A 85 13.24 -18.85 -3.48
N ALA A 86 12.67 -19.53 -2.47
CA ALA A 86 13.35 -19.95 -1.25
C ALA A 86 14.26 -21.15 -1.51
#